data_AF-A0A6G3TYW2-F1
#
_entry.id   AF-A0A6G3TYW2-F1
#
_cell.length_a   1.000
_cell.length_b   1.000
_cell.length_c   1.000
_cell.angle_alpha   90.00
_cell.angle_beta   90.00
_cell.angle_gamma   90.00
#
_symmetry.space_group_name_H-M   'P 1'
#
loop_
_entity.id
_entity.type
_entity.pdbx_description
1 polymer ?
#
loop_
_entity_poly.entity_id
_entity_poly.type
_entity_poly.pdbx_seq_one_letter_code
_entity_poly.pdbx_strand_id
1 'polypeptide(L)' 'MSDTNRPNNTVLYAALIAILCGAEVAVITSDMGNTVRYGLGAVLLLALVACVFQLSRTRRTR' A
#
# COMPACT_ATOMS: atom_id res chain seq x y z
N MET A 1 33.36 -8.38 3.78
CA MET A 1 32.07 -9.03 4.08
C MET A 1 31.02 -8.20 3.38
N SER A 2 30.64 -8.56 2.16
CA SER A 2 29.67 -7.76 1.39
C SER A 2 28.27 -8.06 1.91
N ASP A 3 27.73 -7.17 2.73
CA ASP A 3 26.32 -7.14 3.07
C ASP A 3 25.53 -7.02 1.77
N THR A 4 25.15 -8.17 1.24
CA THR A 4 24.17 -8.27 0.17
C THR A 4 22.83 -7.99 0.83
N ASN A 5 22.59 -6.72 1.11
CA ASN A 5 21.28 -6.16 1.42
C ASN A 5 20.42 -6.29 0.16
N ARG A 6 20.05 -7.52 -0.21
CA ARG A 6 19.03 -7.76 -1.22
C ARG A 6 17.76 -7.15 -0.63
N PRO A 7 17.20 -6.09 -1.22
CA PRO A 7 15.96 -5.54 -0.72
C PRO A 7 14.93 -6.68 -0.74
N ASN A 8 14.45 -7.06 0.44
CA ASN A 8 13.40 -8.06 0.53
C ASN A 8 12.12 -7.37 0.06
N ASN A 9 11.86 -7.41 -1.25
CA ASN A 9 10.73 -6.71 -1.88
C ASN A 9 9.41 -7.02 -1.17
N THR A 10 9.28 -8.22 -0.59
CA THR A 10 8.13 -8.59 0.26
C THR A 10 7.95 -7.69 1.47
N VAL A 11 9.03 -7.29 2.15
CA VAL A 11 8.99 -6.36 3.30
C VAL A 11 8.61 -4.96 2.83
N LEU A 12 9.11 -4.51 1.69
CA LEU A 12 8.73 -3.22 1.10
C LEU A 12 7.23 -3.16 0.75
N TYR A 13 6.69 -4.22 0.13
CA TYR A 13 5.25 -4.30 -0.15
C TYR A 13 4.41 -4.35 1.13
N ALA A 14 4.85 -5.09 2.16
CA ALA A 14 4.14 -5.12 3.45
C ALA A 14 4.13 -3.74 4.13
N ALA A 15 5.26 -3.02 4.11
CA ALA A 15 5.36 -1.66 4.63
C ALA A 15 4.46 -0.68 3.85
N LEU A 16 4.44 -0.77 2.51
CA LEU A 16 3.57 0.06 1.66
C LEU A 16 2.09 -0.19 1.95
N ILE A 17 1.67 -1.45 2.13
CA ILE A 17 0.29 -1.79 2.50
C ILE A 17 -0.06 -1.18 3.86
N ALA A 18 0.82 -1.30 4.86
CA ALA A 18 0.57 -0.73 6.18
C ALA A 18 0.42 0.80 6.14
N ILE A 19 1.27 1.49 5.37
CA ILE A 19 1.19 2.95 5.18
C ILE A 19 -0.11 3.34 4.48
N LEU A 20 -0.51 2.62 3.42
CA LEU A 20 -1.74 2.90 2.68
C LEU A 20 -2.99 2.69 3.55
N CYS A 21 -3.04 1.64 4.37
CA CYS A 21 -4.12 1.44 5.34
C CYS A 21 -4.15 2.57 6.38
N GLY A 22 -2.99 3.01 6.88
CA GLY A 22 -2.92 4.16 7.79
C GLY A 22 -3.43 5.45 7.15
N ALA A 23 -3.07 5.70 5.89
CA ALA A 23 -3.56 6.84 5.12
C ALA A 23 -5.08 6.78 4.88
N GLU A 24 -5.62 5.59 4.64
CA GLU A 24 -7.07 5.38 4.47
C GLU A 24 -7.83 5.72 5.76
N VAL A 25 -7.34 5.25 6.91
CA VAL A 25 -7.90 5.61 8.22
C VAL A 25 -7.87 7.11 8.43
N ALA A 26 -6.73 7.77 8.15
CA ALA A 26 -6.60 9.22 8.28
C ALA A 26 -7.61 9.96 7.39
N VAL A 27 -7.77 9.55 6.12
CA VAL A 27 -8.76 10.14 5.20
C VAL A 27 -10.19 9.94 5.69
N ILE A 28 -10.55 8.75 6.18
CA ILE A 28 -11.90 8.46 6.71
C ILE A 28 -12.20 9.31 7.95
N THR A 29 -11.24 9.45 8.86
CA THR A 29 -11.38 10.23 10.10
C THR A 29 -11.28 11.74 9.90
N SER A 30 -10.80 12.20 8.74
CA SER A 30 -10.64 13.62 8.46
C SER A 30 -11.98 14.30 8.15
N ASP A 31 -12.11 15.56 8.57
CA ASP A 31 -13.24 16.46 8.25
C ASP A 31 -13.14 17.02 6.81
N MET A 32 -12.65 16.22 5.87
CA MET A 32 -12.65 16.56 4.45
C MET A 32 -14.07 16.48 3.88
N GLY A 33 -14.41 17.40 2.98
CA GLY A 33 -15.67 17.36 2.26
C GLY A 33 -15.89 16.01 1.55
N ASN A 34 -17.14 15.53 1.53
CA ASN A 34 -17.50 14.18 1.07
C ASN A 34 -16.86 13.77 -0.27
N THR A 35 -16.87 14.67 -1.26
CA THR A 35 -16.28 14.41 -2.59
C THR A 35 -14.79 14.09 -2.52
N VAL A 36 -14.04 14.83 -1.70
CA VAL A 36 -12.60 14.64 -1.52
C VAL A 36 -12.32 13.34 -0.77
N ARG A 37 -13.10 13.05 0.27
CA ARG A 37 -12.95 11.84 1.08
C ARG A 37 -13.18 10.57 0.26
N TYR A 38 -14.26 10.53 -0.54
CA TYR A 38 -14.55 9.38 -1.40
C TYR A 38 -13.58 9.29 -2.59
N GLY A 39 -13.16 10.41 -3.16
CA GLY A 39 -12.16 10.43 -4.23
C GLY A 39 -10.80 9.89 -3.79
N LEU A 40 -10.27 10.40 -2.67
CA LEU A 40 -9.00 9.94 -2.10
C LEU A 40 -9.10 8.49 -1.60
N GLY A 41 -10.22 8.12 -0.96
CA GLY A 41 -10.47 6.74 -0.53
C GLY A 41 -10.43 5.76 -1.70
N ALA A 42 -11.06 6.08 -2.83
CA ALA A 42 -11.03 5.23 -4.02
C ALA A 42 -9.61 5.06 -4.59
N VAL A 43 -8.81 6.14 -4.60
CA VAL A 43 -7.41 6.09 -5.05
C VAL A 43 -6.56 5.22 -4.12
N LEU A 44 -6.72 5.35 -2.81
CA LEU A 44 -6.01 4.53 -1.82
C LEU A 44 -6.38 3.05 -1.94
N LEU A 45 -7.66 2.75 -2.15
CA LEU A 45 -8.13 1.38 -2.38
C LEU A 45 -7.48 0.76 -3.62
N LEU A 46 -7.41 1.50 -4.74
CA LEU A 46 -6.75 1.04 -5.96
C LEU A 46 -5.25 0.78 -5.75
N ALA A 47 -4.57 1.65 -4.99
CA ALA A 47 -3.16 1.47 -4.65
C ALA A 47 -2.92 0.22 -3.77
N LEU A 48 -3.81 -0.06 -2.82
CA LEU A 48 -3.77 -1.28 -2.00
C LEU A 48 -3.94 -2.54 -2.87
N VAL A 49 -4.95 -2.56 -3.75
CA VAL A 49 -5.18 -3.69 -4.67
C VAL A 49 -3.97 -3.91 -5.57
N ALA A 50 -3.35 -2.85 -6.11
CA ALA A 50 -2.16 -2.95 -6.93
C ALA A 50 -0.96 -3.53 -6.14
N CYS A 51 -0.75 -3.10 -4.90
CA CYS A 51 0.31 -3.65 -4.03
C CYS A 51 0.09 -5.13 -3.74
N VAL A 52 -1.13 -5.52 -3.38
CA VAL A 52 -1.49 -6.93 -3.11
C VAL A 52 -1.32 -7.79 -4.36
N PHE A 53 -1.70 -7.27 -5.53
CA PHE A 53 -1.52 -7.95 -6.81
C PHE A 53 -0.03 -8.17 -7.14
N GLN A 54 0.80 -7.13 -7.02
CA GLN A 54 2.25 -7.21 -7.24
C GLN A 54 2.92 -8.17 -6.26
N LEU A 55 2.51 -8.17 -5.00
CA LEU A 55 2.99 -9.10 -3.99
C LEU A 55 2.61 -10.55 -4.34
N SER A 56 1.35 -10.78 -4.75
CA SER A 56 0.86 -12.09 -5.17
C SER A 56 1.60 -12.60 -6.41
N ARG A 57 1.85 -11.73 -7.38
CA ARG A 57 2.64 -12.05 -8.58
C ARG A 57 4.07 -12.41 -8.22
N THR A 58 4.71 -11.64 -7.35
CA THR A 58 6.09 -11.88 -6.88
C THR A 58 6.23 -13.23 -6.17
N ARG A 59 5.21 -13.63 -5.38
CA ARG A 59 5.17 -14.94 -4.71
C ARG A 59 4.99 -16.12 -5.69
N ARG A 60 4.29 -15.92 -6.82
CA ARG A 60 4.11 -16.98 -7.82
C ARG A 60 5.35 -17.22 -8.69
N THR A 61 6.21 -16.22 -8.83
CA THR A 61 7.45 -16.30 -9.62
C THR A 61 8.66 -16.80 -8.82
N ARG A 62 8.54 -16.93 -7.50
CA ARG A 62 9.57 -17.47 -6.61
C ARG A 62 9.25 -18.90 -6.23
#